data_AF-A0A379LSL2-F1
#
_entry.id   AF-A0A379LSL2-F1
#
_cell.length_a   1.000
_cell.length_b   1.000
_cell.length_c   1.000
_cell.angle_alpha   90.00
_cell.angle_beta   90.00
_cell.angle_gamma   90.00
#
_symmetry.space_group_name_H-M   'P 1'
#
loop_
_entity.id
_entity.type
_entity.pdbx_description
1 polymer ?
#
loop_
_entity_poly.entity_id
_entity_poly.type
_entity_poly.pdbx_seq_one_letter_code
_entity_poly.pdbx_strand_id
1 'polypeptide(L)'
;MKAQRPATLSKRGASLLGHATASPYQWGAFVPGAPDVTEFPHKLFSQIQARLNREPDVHRLVYSSGGGCPDLRHALVDYLRVARSVRADADQILITEGVHQAVDLVTRVLCDPGDPGLDGGARLLGNAQSAAHEWPEDSGDARG
;
A
#
# COMPACT_ATOMS: atom_id res chain seq x y z
N MET A 1 8.03 -29.59 -37.57
CA MET A 1 7.43 -28.71 -36.55
C MET A 1 7.43 -29.45 -35.22
N LYS A 2 8.30 -29.11 -34.27
CA LYS A 2 8.34 -29.75 -32.94
C LYS A 2 7.24 -29.14 -32.07
N ALA A 3 6.31 -29.98 -31.60
CA ALA A 3 5.30 -29.57 -30.64
C ALA A 3 5.95 -29.24 -29.30
N GLN A 4 5.83 -27.98 -28.85
CA GLN A 4 6.29 -27.52 -27.55
C GLN A 4 5.43 -28.20 -26.47
N ARG A 5 6.02 -29.04 -25.61
CA ARG A 5 5.31 -29.61 -24.45
C ARG A 5 4.95 -28.46 -23.51
N PRO A 6 3.72 -28.40 -22.97
CA PRO A 6 3.37 -27.37 -21.99
C PRO A 6 4.31 -27.53 -20.79
N ALA A 7 4.99 -26.45 -20.41
CA ALA A 7 5.88 -26.45 -19.26
C ALA A 7 5.06 -26.76 -18.00
N THR A 8 5.29 -27.92 -17.39
CA THR A 8 4.70 -28.28 -16.10
C THR A 8 5.37 -27.47 -15.00
N LEU A 9 4.57 -26.73 -14.24
CA LEU A 9 5.04 -25.95 -13.10
C LEU A 9 5.65 -26.86 -12.03
N SER A 10 6.59 -26.31 -11.25
CA SER A 10 7.06 -26.98 -10.03
C SER A 10 5.91 -27.13 -9.02
N LYS A 11 5.99 -28.11 -8.11
CA LYS A 11 4.99 -28.30 -7.05
C LYS A 11 4.78 -27.03 -6.21
N ARG A 12 5.86 -26.31 -5.92
CA ARG A 12 5.82 -25.00 -5.26
C ARG A 12 5.08 -23.98 -6.12
N GLY A 13 5.43 -23.84 -7.41
CA GLY A 13 4.75 -22.91 -8.32
C GLY A 13 3.25 -23.18 -8.45
N ALA A 14 2.85 -24.46 -8.52
CA ALA A 14 1.45 -24.85 -8.54
C ALA A 14 0.72 -24.50 -7.22
N SER A 15 1.36 -24.71 -6.08
CA SER A 15 0.80 -24.37 -4.76
C SER A 15 0.69 -22.86 -4.55
N LEU A 16 1.70 -22.09 -4.97
CA LEU A 16 1.69 -20.62 -4.93
C LEU A 16 0.52 -20.08 -5.77
N LEU A 17 0.35 -20.56 -7.01
CA LEU A 17 -0.76 -20.10 -7.87
C LEU A 17 -2.15 -20.40 -7.30
N GLY A 18 -2.30 -21.48 -6.53
CA GLY A 18 -3.56 -21.80 -5.85
C GLY A 18 -3.98 -20.77 -4.79
N HIS A 19 -3.03 -19.95 -4.30
CA HIS A 19 -3.25 -18.95 -3.24
C HIS A 19 -2.84 -17.53 -3.66
N ALA A 20 -2.25 -17.37 -4.85
CA ALA A 20 -1.74 -16.09 -5.34
C ALA A 20 -2.82 -15.18 -5.91
N THR A 21 -4.05 -15.67 -6.06
CA THR A 21 -5.14 -14.86 -6.61
C THR A 21 -5.87 -14.16 -5.48
N ALA A 22 -6.10 -12.85 -5.65
CA ALA A 22 -7.09 -12.15 -4.84
C ALA A 22 -8.46 -12.85 -4.95
N SER A 23 -9.31 -12.66 -3.93
CA SER A 23 -10.71 -13.12 -3.99
C SER A 23 -11.34 -12.71 -5.33
N PRO A 24 -12.06 -13.61 -6.02
CA PRO A 24 -12.81 -13.25 -7.22
C PRO A 24 -13.90 -12.21 -6.92
N TYR A 25 -14.30 -12.09 -5.65
CA TYR A 25 -15.17 -11.03 -5.14
C TYR A 25 -14.33 -9.93 -4.50
N GLN A 26 -14.02 -8.91 -5.30
CA GLN A 26 -13.30 -7.70 -4.85
C GLN A 26 -14.25 -6.51 -4.59
N TRP A 27 -15.57 -6.75 -4.65
CA TRP A 27 -16.62 -5.75 -4.57
C TRP A 27 -17.91 -6.39 -4.01
N GLY A 28 -18.73 -5.61 -3.30
CA GLY A 28 -20.00 -6.04 -2.74
C GLY A 28 -19.99 -6.14 -1.21
N ALA A 29 -21.13 -6.54 -0.64
CA ALA A 29 -21.30 -6.65 0.79
C ALA A 29 -20.30 -7.66 1.40
N PHE A 30 -19.75 -7.32 2.57
CA PHE A 30 -18.84 -8.16 3.35
C PHE A 30 -17.47 -8.47 2.71
N VAL A 31 -17.04 -7.71 1.69
CA VAL A 31 -15.65 -7.75 1.20
C VAL A 31 -14.77 -6.87 2.10
N PRO A 32 -13.83 -7.45 2.89
CA PRO A 32 -13.02 -6.68 3.81
C PRO A 32 -12.09 -5.71 3.07
N GLY A 33 -12.01 -4.46 3.53
CA GLY A 33 -11.09 -3.47 3.00
C GLY A 33 -11.45 -2.85 1.65
N ALA A 34 -12.55 -3.28 1.00
CA ALA A 34 -13.07 -2.64 -0.20
C ALA A 34 -13.98 -1.46 0.19
N PRO A 35 -13.63 -0.20 -0.14
CA PRO A 35 -14.55 0.92 0.05
C PRO A 35 -15.74 0.80 -0.91
N ASP A 36 -16.87 1.40 -0.53
CA ASP A 36 -18.01 1.53 -1.44
C ASP A 36 -17.69 2.57 -2.53
N VAL A 37 -17.27 2.09 -3.70
CA VAL A 37 -16.98 2.91 -4.88
C VAL A 37 -18.20 3.62 -5.48
N THR A 38 -19.43 3.22 -5.11
CA THR A 38 -20.66 3.90 -5.58
C THR A 38 -20.93 5.20 -4.83
N GLU A 39 -20.45 5.32 -3.60
CA GLU A 39 -20.53 6.55 -2.79
C GLU A 39 -19.45 7.58 -3.14
N PHE A 40 -18.46 7.20 -3.97
CA PHE A 40 -17.43 8.15 -4.37
C PHE A 40 -18.03 9.29 -5.21
N PRO A 41 -17.75 10.57 -4.90
CA PRO A 41 -18.38 11.71 -5.57
C PRO A 41 -17.72 12.01 -6.94
N HIS A 42 -17.85 11.07 -7.89
CA HIS A 42 -17.22 11.08 -9.21
C HIS A 42 -17.40 12.40 -9.96
N LYS A 43 -18.62 12.96 -9.94
CA LYS A 43 -18.94 14.22 -10.65
C LYS A 43 -18.18 15.41 -10.07
N LEU A 44 -18.18 15.56 -8.75
CA LEU A 44 -17.50 16.66 -8.07
C LEU A 44 -15.99 16.55 -8.26
N PHE A 45 -15.43 15.34 -8.08
CA PHE A 45 -14.02 15.09 -8.29
C PHE A 45 -13.57 15.44 -9.71
N SER A 46 -14.34 15.02 -10.73
CA SER A 46 -14.07 15.33 -12.13
C SER A 46 -14.08 16.83 -12.42
N GLN A 47 -15.02 17.58 -11.82
CA GLN A 47 -15.08 19.04 -11.96
C GLN A 47 -13.86 19.73 -11.34
N ILE A 48 -13.41 19.28 -10.17
CA ILE A 48 -12.21 19.80 -9.51
C ILE A 48 -10.97 19.51 -10.37
N GLN A 49 -10.83 18.27 -10.84
CA GLN A 49 -9.70 17.88 -11.70
C GLN A 49 -9.66 18.69 -12.99
N ALA A 50 -10.80 18.86 -13.67
CA ALA A 50 -10.89 19.65 -14.89
C ALA A 50 -10.51 21.12 -14.65
N ARG A 51 -10.93 21.70 -13.52
CA ARG A 51 -10.55 23.07 -13.14
C ARG A 51 -9.05 23.20 -12.90
N LEU A 52 -8.43 22.25 -12.20
CA LEU A 52 -6.99 22.26 -11.92
C LEU A 52 -6.15 22.08 -13.18
N ASN A 53 -6.65 21.33 -14.17
CA ASN A 53 -5.94 21.05 -15.42
C ASN A 53 -6.07 22.16 -16.48
N ARG A 54 -6.99 23.13 -16.30
CA ARG A 54 -7.28 24.14 -17.34
C ARG A 54 -6.12 25.11 -17.55
N GLU A 55 -5.45 25.50 -16.47
CA GLU A 55 -4.27 26.36 -16.46
C GLU A 55 -3.32 25.85 -15.37
N PRO A 56 -2.54 24.79 -15.66
CA PRO A 56 -1.68 24.19 -14.66
C PRO A 56 -0.50 25.14 -14.37
N ASP A 57 -0.34 25.50 -13.10
CA ASP A 57 0.86 26.19 -12.63
C ASP A 57 2.09 25.31 -12.91
N VAL A 58 3.09 25.88 -13.58
CA VAL A 58 4.35 25.20 -13.91
C VAL A 58 5.01 24.61 -12.65
N HIS A 59 4.89 25.29 -11.50
CA HIS A 59 5.43 24.78 -10.23
C HIS A 59 4.77 23.48 -9.76
N ARG A 60 3.57 23.15 -10.26
CA ARG A 60 2.89 21.87 -9.99
C ARG A 60 3.24 20.77 -11.00
N LEU A 61 3.86 21.14 -12.13
CA LEU A 61 4.26 20.21 -13.19
C LEU A 61 5.73 19.79 -13.06
N VAL A 62 6.48 20.42 -12.18
CA VAL A 62 7.87 20.11 -11.88
C VAL A 62 7.97 19.31 -10.57
N TYR A 63 9.11 18.66 -10.36
CA TYR A 63 9.37 17.91 -9.14
C TYR A 63 9.13 18.79 -7.90
N SER A 64 8.31 18.29 -6.97
CA SER A 64 8.12 18.93 -5.67
C SER A 64 9.36 18.75 -4.81
N SER A 65 9.85 19.82 -4.20
CA SER A 65 10.83 19.75 -3.11
C SER A 65 10.11 19.64 -1.76
N GLY A 66 10.64 18.82 -0.85
CA GLY A 66 10.25 18.87 0.57
C GLY A 66 8.86 18.29 0.90
N GLY A 67 8.67 16.99 0.68
CA GLY A 67 7.57 16.25 1.31
C GLY A 67 6.23 16.21 0.55
N GLY A 68 6.19 16.69 -0.69
CA GLY A 68 5.03 16.61 -1.58
C GLY A 68 4.38 17.98 -1.83
N CYS A 69 3.14 17.98 -2.31
CA CYS A 69 2.41 19.20 -2.67
C CYS A 69 2.18 20.12 -1.45
N PRO A 70 2.70 21.37 -1.42
CA PRO A 70 2.55 22.28 -0.29
C PRO A 70 1.10 22.59 0.06
N ASP A 71 0.25 22.86 -0.95
CA ASP A 71 -1.16 23.18 -0.74
C ASP A 71 -1.91 22.03 -0.06
N LEU A 72 -1.59 20.78 -0.44
CA LEU A 72 -2.17 19.58 0.16
C LEU A 72 -1.74 19.43 1.62
N ARG A 73 -0.47 19.69 1.93
CA ARG A 73 0.03 19.62 3.32
C ARG A 73 -0.70 20.60 4.23
N HIS A 74 -0.89 21.84 3.80
CA HIS A 74 -1.66 22.83 4.56
C HIS A 74 -3.12 22.40 4.75
N ALA A 75 -3.79 21.94 3.68
CA ALA A 75 -5.16 21.45 3.78
C ALA A 75 -5.29 20.25 4.75
N LEU A 76 -4.28 19.37 4.79
CA LEU A 76 -4.23 18.24 5.72
C LEU A 76 -4.02 18.68 7.17
N VAL A 77 -3.21 19.71 7.45
CA VAL A 77 -3.08 20.28 8.80
C VAL A 77 -4.45 20.70 9.33
N ASP A 78 -5.20 21.49 8.56
CA ASP A 78 -6.52 21.98 8.94
C ASP A 78 -7.51 20.82 9.14
N TYR A 79 -7.51 19.86 8.22
CA TYR A 79 -8.35 18.67 8.30
C TYR A 79 -8.03 17.83 9.55
N LEU A 80 -6.76 17.52 9.80
CA LEU A 80 -6.33 16.67 10.93
C LEU A 80 -6.57 17.35 12.27
N ARG A 81 -6.44 18.68 12.33
CA ARG A 81 -6.80 19.46 13.51
C ARG A 81 -8.27 19.29 13.87
N VAL A 82 -9.17 19.37 12.89
CA VAL A 82 -10.61 19.23 13.12
C VAL A 82 -11.02 17.77 13.35
N ALA A 83 -10.58 16.86 12.49
CA ALA A 83 -11.04 15.48 12.49
C ALA A 83 -10.41 14.63 13.60
N ARG A 84 -9.18 14.94 14.03
CA ARG A 84 -8.38 14.09 14.92
C ARG A 84 -7.71 14.85 16.07
N SER A 85 -7.94 16.16 16.21
CA SER A 85 -7.29 17.00 17.23
C SER A 85 -5.75 16.95 17.20
N VAL A 86 -5.18 16.65 16.04
CA VAL A 86 -3.73 16.64 15.84
C VAL A 86 -3.23 18.07 15.66
N ARG A 87 -2.17 18.43 16.40
CA ARG A 87 -1.42 19.68 16.21
C ARG A 87 -0.14 19.35 15.46
N ALA A 88 -0.08 19.75 14.18
CA ALA A 88 1.08 19.56 13.32
C ALA A 88 1.22 20.77 12.40
N ASP A 89 2.46 21.10 12.05
CA ASP A 89 2.78 22.09 11.01
C ASP A 89 2.93 21.40 9.65
N ALA A 90 2.76 22.15 8.55
CA ALA A 90 2.82 21.60 7.20
C ALA A 90 4.18 20.93 6.88
N ASP A 91 5.27 21.41 7.49
CA ASP A 91 6.61 20.85 7.33
C ASP A 91 6.80 19.50 8.04
N GLN A 92 5.86 19.12 8.92
CA GLN A 92 5.83 17.82 9.60
C GLN A 92 4.99 16.77 8.85
N ILE A 93 4.39 17.14 7.69
CA ILE A 93 3.59 16.24 6.86
C ILE A 93 4.40 15.81 5.63
N LEU A 94 4.45 14.50 5.42
CA LEU A 94 5.00 13.85 4.22
C LEU A 94 3.88 13.16 3.44
N ILE A 95 3.73 13.48 2.17
CA ILE A 95 2.79 12.81 1.27
C ILE A 95 3.46 11.57 0.66
N THR A 96 2.80 10.43 0.74
CA THR A 96 3.26 9.14 0.20
C THR A 96 2.26 8.57 -0.82
N GLU A 97 2.72 7.65 -1.66
CA GLU A 97 1.94 6.81 -2.58
C GLU A 97 1.13 5.73 -1.83
N GLY A 98 0.67 6.04 -0.62
CA GLY A 98 -0.12 5.16 0.24
C GLY A 98 0.61 4.64 1.48
N VAL A 99 -0.13 3.85 2.27
CA VAL A 99 0.28 3.38 3.60
C VAL A 99 1.48 2.44 3.56
N HIS A 100 1.59 1.58 2.54
CA HIS A 100 2.70 0.64 2.43
C HIS A 100 4.04 1.36 2.26
N GLN A 101 4.09 2.41 1.43
CA GLN A 101 5.30 3.22 1.29
C GLN A 101 5.63 3.94 2.61
N ALA A 102 4.62 4.47 3.31
CA ALA A 102 4.83 5.16 4.58
C ALA A 102 5.48 4.22 5.62
N VAL A 103 5.00 2.98 5.74
CA VAL A 103 5.57 2.02 6.69
C VAL A 103 6.96 1.53 6.27
N ASP A 104 7.19 1.29 4.97
CA ASP A 104 8.53 0.96 4.46
C ASP A 104 9.54 2.07 4.80
N LEU A 105 9.17 3.34 4.58
CA LEU A 105 10.00 4.49 4.93
C LEU A 105 10.29 4.56 6.44
N VAL A 106 9.27 4.44 7.28
CA VAL A 106 9.43 4.46 8.75
C VAL A 106 10.36 3.33 9.21
N THR A 107 10.19 2.14 8.65
CA THR A 107 11.02 0.96 8.99
C THR A 107 12.49 1.21 8.62
N ARG A 108 12.76 1.73 7.42
CA ARG A 108 14.14 1.99 6.97
C ARG A 108 14.83 3.12 7.72
N VAL A 109 14.06 4.08 8.24
CA VAL A 109 14.61 5.25 8.96
C VAL A 109 14.86 4.93 10.44
N LEU A 110 14.01 4.11 11.06
CA LEU A 110 14.06 3.86 12.49
C LEU A 110 14.73 2.56 12.90
N CYS A 111 15.11 1.70 11.95
CA CYS A 111 15.55 0.33 12.25
C CYS A 111 16.76 -0.08 11.43
N ASP A 112 17.63 -0.89 12.06
CA ASP A 112 18.81 -1.44 11.39
C ASP A 112 18.49 -2.83 10.79
N PRO A 113 19.19 -3.22 9.69
CA PRO A 113 19.09 -4.58 9.18
C PRO A 113 19.45 -5.62 10.24
N GLY A 114 18.48 -6.46 10.62
CA GLY A 114 18.65 -7.53 11.62
C GLY A 114 18.10 -7.23 13.01
N ASP A 115 17.40 -6.09 13.21
CA ASP A 115 16.72 -5.80 14.47
C ASP A 115 15.65 -6.87 14.80
N PRO A 116 15.76 -7.58 15.94
CA PRO A 116 14.90 -8.69 16.31
C PRO A 116 13.50 -8.18 16.69
N GLY A 117 12.63 -8.09 15.68
CA GLY A 117 11.23 -7.63 15.83
C GLY A 117 10.60 -7.11 14.54
N LEU A 118 11.41 -6.72 13.54
CA LEU A 118 10.93 -6.10 12.30
C LEU A 118 11.02 -6.99 11.06
N ASP A 119 11.70 -8.12 11.17
CA ASP A 119 11.61 -9.20 10.19
C ASP A 119 10.14 -9.60 9.95
N GLY A 120 9.27 -9.47 10.96
CA GLY A 120 7.83 -9.69 10.83
C GLY A 120 7.04 -8.53 10.19
N GLY A 121 7.46 -7.27 10.36
CA GLY A 121 6.73 -6.09 9.89
C GLY A 121 6.90 -5.81 8.39
N ALA A 122 8.13 -5.95 7.88
CA ALA A 122 8.40 -5.92 6.44
C ALA A 122 7.76 -7.13 5.73
N ARG A 123 7.65 -8.28 6.42
CA ARG A 123 6.87 -9.43 5.93
C ARG A 123 5.40 -9.06 5.83
N LEU A 124 4.72 -8.58 6.88
CA LEU A 124 3.27 -8.32 6.83
C LEU A 124 2.81 -7.38 5.70
N LEU A 125 3.65 -6.43 5.27
CA LEU A 125 3.30 -5.51 4.16
C LEU A 125 3.87 -5.93 2.79
N GLY A 126 4.95 -6.71 2.76
CA GLY A 126 5.38 -7.42 1.55
C GLY A 126 4.44 -8.58 1.17
N ASN A 127 3.62 -9.03 2.11
CA ASN A 127 2.81 -10.24 1.99
C ASN A 127 1.49 -10.06 1.23
N ALA A 128 0.99 -8.84 0.98
CA ALA A 128 -0.12 -8.70 0.02
C ALA A 128 0.30 -9.13 -1.40
N GLN A 129 1.61 -9.14 -1.71
CA GLN A 129 2.15 -9.75 -2.92
C GLN A 129 3.01 -11.01 -2.65
N SER A 130 3.37 -11.31 -1.39
CA SER A 130 4.29 -12.40 -1.01
C SER A 130 3.80 -13.36 0.10
N ALA A 131 2.52 -13.35 0.50
CA ALA A 131 1.92 -14.23 1.54
C ALA A 131 1.85 -15.73 1.14
N ALA A 132 2.85 -16.25 0.47
CA ALA A 132 2.94 -17.65 0.14
C ALA A 132 4.32 -18.25 0.42
N HIS A 133 5.16 -17.55 1.21
CA HIS A 133 6.39 -18.13 1.74
C HIS A 133 6.49 -17.95 3.27
N GLU A 134 5.85 -18.89 3.96
CA GLU A 134 6.51 -19.73 4.98
C GLU A 134 6.73 -19.10 6.36
N TRP A 135 5.83 -19.41 7.31
CA TRP A 135 6.16 -19.45 8.74
C TRP A 135 6.61 -20.88 9.11
N PRO A 136 7.72 -21.05 9.87
CA PRO A 136 8.13 -22.35 10.38
C PRO A 136 7.33 -22.67 11.65
N GLU A 137 6.64 -23.80 11.67
CA GLU A 137 6.14 -24.37 12.92
C GLU A 137 7.23 -25.25 13.56
N ASP A 138 7.39 -25.02 14.85
CA ASP A 138 8.31 -25.64 15.78
C ASP A 138 8.17 -27.18 15.78
N SER A 139 9.28 -27.86 15.55
CA SER A 139 9.40 -29.31 15.65
C SER A 139 9.51 -29.71 17.12
N GLY A 140 8.35 -29.96 17.74
CA GLY A 140 8.26 -30.73 18.98
C GLY A 140 8.50 -32.22 18.71
N ASP A 141 9.76 -32.64 18.80
CA ASP A 141 10.12 -34.04 19.07
C ASP A 141 9.68 -34.39 20.50
N ALA A 142 8.77 -35.35 20.63
CA ALA A 142 8.64 -36.15 21.84
C ALA A 142 8.32 -37.58 21.44
N ARG A 143 9.39 -38.36 21.27
CA ARG A 143 9.35 -39.82 21.42
C ARG A 143 8.66 -40.19 22.73
N GLY A 144 7.77 -41.18 22.65
CA GLY A 144 7.13 -41.88 23.75
C GLY A 144 6.24 -42.96 23.20
#